data_AF-A0A0D8BFG5-F1
#
_entry.id   AF-A0A0D8BFG5-F1
#
_cell.length_a   1.000
_cell.length_b   1.000
_cell.length_c   1.000
_cell.angle_alpha   90.00
_cell.angle_beta   90.00
_cell.angle_gamma   90.00
#
_symmetry.space_group_name_H-M   'P 1'
#
loop_
_entity.id
_entity.type
_entity.pdbx_description
1 polymer ?
#
loop_
_entity_poly.entity_id
_entity_poly.type
_entity_poly.pdbx_seq_one_letter_code
_entity_poly.pdbx_strand_id
1 'polypeptide(L)'
;MNGAERITAEPATPATTNAPAASGVPAASGVPTSAGTSTPAGASYRAAGVDVAAGDRAVELMRGHVSRATRPEVVGSLGGFAGLFALDTTRYRRPLLASSTDGVGTKIALARALDTHDTVGIDLVAMVVDDLVVCGAEPLFLLDYIACGALVPARIAEIVSGIAAGCEQAGAALVGGETAEHPGLMGSDDYDLAATGVGVVEADGVLGPERVRPGDVVVAMASSGIHSNGFSLVRHILFGPVDSGQPGGVSETAAAGLRSYVPSLGDTLGRSLLTPTRIYARDCLALAAAVEVHAFAHITGGGLAANIARVIPAGLVATLDRASWAVPAIFGLLAERGAVDQTDMESTFNQGIGMVAILPADVVPEALALLAEREVPSWIVGEIGAVADETYPGGEPGEGRAARVRETAEAGEPGADATPRARLVGRHPA
;
A
#
# COMPACT_ATOMS: atom_id res chain seq x y z
N MET A 1 -4.01 12.81 -57.45
CA MET A 1 -2.65 13.35 -57.30
C MET A 1 -2.26 13.07 -55.86
N ASN A 2 -1.65 11.92 -55.60
CA ASN A 2 -0.19 11.69 -55.59
C ASN A 2 0.44 12.33 -54.33
N GLY A 3 1.11 11.58 -53.45
CA GLY A 3 1.37 10.14 -53.50
C GLY A 3 1.83 9.58 -52.16
N ALA A 4 1.88 8.24 -52.07
CA ALA A 4 2.43 7.52 -50.93
C ALA A 4 3.83 7.00 -51.29
N GLU A 5 4.82 7.24 -50.44
CA GLU A 5 6.14 6.64 -50.59
C GLU A 5 6.29 5.42 -49.68
N ARG A 6 6.67 4.30 -50.29
CA ARG A 6 7.04 3.07 -49.60
C ARG A 6 8.54 3.09 -49.34
N ILE A 7 8.95 2.87 -48.09
CA ILE A 7 10.35 2.55 -47.80
C ILE A 7 10.59 1.08 -48.16
N THR A 8 11.60 0.82 -48.99
CA THR A 8 12.03 -0.53 -49.37
C THR A 8 13.36 -0.86 -48.72
N ALA A 9 13.54 -2.10 -48.27
CA ALA A 9 14.77 -2.56 -47.64
C ALA A 9 15.78 -3.06 -48.69
N GLU A 10 17.06 -2.77 -48.48
CA GLU A 10 18.17 -3.30 -49.29
C GLU A 10 18.64 -4.69 -48.78
N PRO A 11 19.15 -5.58 -49.67
CA PRO A 11 19.63 -6.91 -49.30
C PRO A 11 21.11 -6.92 -48.90
N ALA A 12 21.48 -7.79 -47.95
CA ALA A 12 22.86 -7.98 -47.52
C ALA A 12 23.67 -8.91 -48.46
N THR A 13 24.94 -8.55 -48.71
CA THR A 13 25.92 -9.31 -49.49
C THR A 13 26.62 -10.39 -48.65
N PRO A 14 26.93 -11.59 -49.19
CA PRO A 14 27.60 -12.65 -48.44
C PRO A 14 29.14 -12.53 -48.49
N ALA A 15 29.81 -12.97 -47.41
CA ALA A 15 31.26 -13.12 -47.35
C ALA A 15 31.67 -14.60 -47.25
N THR A 16 32.73 -14.98 -47.96
CA THR A 16 33.11 -16.37 -48.24
C THR A 16 34.31 -16.87 -47.43
N THR A 17 34.23 -18.13 -47.00
CA THR A 17 35.30 -19.15 -46.92
C THR A 17 36.70 -18.79 -46.36
N ASN A 18 37.17 -19.55 -45.37
CA ASN A 18 38.26 -20.51 -45.62
C ASN A 18 38.48 -21.52 -44.49
N ALA A 19 38.93 -22.72 -44.86
CA ALA A 19 39.48 -23.76 -43.99
C ALA A 19 40.85 -24.19 -44.54
N PRO A 20 41.69 -24.88 -43.73
CA PRO A 20 42.64 -25.84 -44.30
C PRO A 20 42.59 -27.24 -43.66
N ALA A 21 43.29 -28.17 -44.31
CA ALA A 21 43.11 -29.62 -44.21
C ALA A 21 43.98 -30.33 -43.13
N ALA A 22 43.87 -31.67 -43.07
CA ALA A 22 44.35 -32.53 -41.99
C ALA A 22 45.54 -33.46 -42.34
N SER A 23 46.24 -33.91 -41.28
CA SER A 23 47.20 -35.05 -41.19
C SER A 23 47.56 -35.29 -39.71
N GLY A 24 47.97 -36.47 -39.21
CA GLY A 24 48.08 -37.81 -39.82
C GLY A 24 48.67 -38.86 -38.84
N VAL A 25 47.85 -39.85 -38.47
CA VAL A 25 48.09 -41.19 -37.85
C VAL A 25 49.58 -41.64 -37.73
N PRO A 26 50.07 -42.11 -36.54
CA PRO A 26 49.68 -43.45 -36.02
C PRO A 26 49.54 -43.64 -34.50
N ALA A 27 48.97 -44.80 -34.14
CA ALA A 27 48.62 -45.21 -32.78
C ALA A 27 49.76 -45.93 -32.02
N ALA A 28 49.76 -45.83 -30.69
CA ALA A 28 50.52 -46.68 -29.78
C ALA A 28 49.71 -46.96 -28.49
N SER A 29 49.92 -48.12 -27.88
CA SER A 29 49.17 -48.68 -26.76
C SER A 29 49.71 -48.30 -25.37
N GLY A 30 48.84 -48.08 -24.38
CA GLY A 30 49.24 -47.97 -22.96
C GLY A 30 48.11 -47.62 -21.97
N VAL A 31 47.97 -48.43 -20.91
CA VAL A 31 47.07 -48.34 -19.73
C VAL A 31 47.79 -47.52 -18.60
N PRO A 32 47.18 -46.95 -17.52
CA PRO A 32 45.81 -47.07 -16.95
C PRO A 32 45.05 -45.76 -16.61
N THR A 33 43.84 -45.96 -16.07
CA THR A 33 42.96 -45.06 -15.30
C THR A 33 43.58 -43.91 -14.50
N SER A 34 42.97 -42.73 -14.58
CA SER A 34 42.94 -41.75 -13.47
C SER A 34 41.56 -41.10 -13.33
N ALA A 35 41.18 -40.82 -12.07
CA ALA A 35 39.93 -40.22 -11.60
C ALA A 35 39.11 -39.39 -12.62
N GLY A 36 37.81 -39.69 -12.69
CA GLY A 36 36.85 -38.80 -13.33
C GLY A 36 36.82 -37.47 -12.59
N THR A 37 37.38 -36.43 -13.22
CA THR A 37 37.23 -35.05 -12.77
C THR A 37 35.76 -34.69 -12.84
N SER A 38 35.11 -34.51 -11.68
CA SER A 38 33.80 -33.89 -11.60
C SER A 38 33.91 -32.48 -12.19
N THR A 39 33.41 -32.29 -13.40
CA THR A 39 33.28 -30.97 -13.99
C THR A 39 32.51 -30.10 -13.01
N PRO A 40 33.05 -28.94 -12.56
CA PRO A 40 32.26 -28.03 -11.73
C PRO A 40 30.99 -27.68 -12.51
N ALA A 41 29.82 -27.88 -11.88
CA ALA A 41 28.55 -27.56 -12.52
C ALA A 41 28.59 -26.09 -12.94
N GLY A 42 28.49 -25.84 -14.25
CA GLY A 42 28.67 -24.51 -14.81
C GLY A 42 27.65 -23.54 -14.21
N ALA A 43 28.11 -22.33 -13.88
CA ALA A 43 27.24 -21.27 -13.42
C ALA A 43 26.13 -21.04 -14.46
N SER A 44 24.88 -21.23 -14.02
CA SER A 44 23.68 -21.01 -14.81
C SER A 44 22.66 -20.31 -13.92
N TYR A 45 21.71 -19.60 -14.53
CA TYR A 45 20.71 -18.83 -13.80
C TYR A 45 19.88 -19.72 -12.83
N ARG A 46 19.58 -20.95 -13.25
CA ARG A 46 18.99 -21.99 -12.39
C ARG A 46 19.93 -22.49 -11.28
N ALA A 47 21.23 -22.63 -11.54
CA ALA A 47 22.20 -22.98 -10.49
C ALA A 47 22.45 -21.83 -9.50
N ALA A 48 22.12 -20.59 -9.87
CA ALA A 48 22.08 -19.44 -8.98
C ALA A 48 20.77 -19.33 -8.18
N GLY A 49 19.79 -20.20 -8.43
CA GLY A 49 18.54 -20.32 -7.67
C GLY A 49 17.26 -19.88 -8.40
N VAL A 50 17.35 -19.36 -9.63
CA VAL A 50 16.19 -18.76 -10.33
C VAL A 50 15.50 -19.76 -11.28
N ASP A 51 14.18 -19.96 -11.17
CA ASP A 51 13.41 -20.88 -12.02
C ASP A 51 12.37 -20.20 -12.91
N VAL A 52 12.77 -19.87 -14.14
CA VAL A 52 11.89 -19.32 -15.19
C VAL A 52 10.61 -20.15 -15.40
N ALA A 53 10.70 -21.49 -15.30
CA ALA A 53 9.55 -22.39 -15.45
C ALA A 53 8.58 -22.37 -14.24
N ALA A 54 8.99 -21.81 -13.10
CA ALA A 54 8.11 -21.49 -12.00
C ALA A 54 7.36 -20.17 -12.27
N GLY A 55 8.04 -19.16 -12.83
CA GLY A 55 7.42 -17.92 -13.32
C GLY A 55 6.30 -18.16 -14.34
N ASP A 56 6.56 -18.95 -15.38
CA ASP A 56 5.55 -19.29 -16.41
C ASP A 56 4.28 -19.91 -15.80
N ARG A 57 4.43 -20.76 -14.78
CA ARG A 57 3.30 -21.38 -14.06
C ARG A 57 2.53 -20.38 -13.21
N ALA A 58 3.21 -19.41 -12.57
CA ALA A 58 2.54 -18.35 -11.84
C ALA A 58 1.67 -17.51 -12.78
N VAL A 59 2.20 -17.14 -13.96
CA VAL A 59 1.47 -16.42 -15.02
C VAL A 59 0.21 -17.18 -15.48
N GLU A 60 0.28 -18.50 -15.63
CA GLU A 60 -0.89 -19.31 -16.00
C GLU A 60 -1.96 -19.30 -14.89
N LEU A 61 -1.57 -19.47 -13.63
CA LEU A 61 -2.48 -19.47 -12.47
C LEU A 61 -3.18 -18.12 -12.28
N MET A 62 -2.46 -17.00 -12.40
CA MET A 62 -3.02 -15.66 -12.14
C MET A 62 -3.79 -15.05 -13.31
N ARG A 63 -3.68 -15.59 -14.53
CA ARG A 63 -4.26 -15.03 -15.77
C ARG A 63 -5.74 -14.64 -15.63
N GLY A 64 -6.56 -15.49 -15.00
CA GLY A 64 -8.00 -15.25 -14.83
C GLY A 64 -8.35 -14.16 -13.81
N HIS A 65 -7.43 -13.84 -12.91
CA HIS A 65 -7.58 -12.74 -11.95
C HIS A 65 -7.18 -11.43 -12.59
N VAL A 66 -5.98 -11.37 -13.19
CA VAL A 66 -5.49 -10.15 -13.85
C VAL A 66 -6.40 -9.73 -15.02
N SER A 67 -7.04 -10.68 -15.72
CA SER A 67 -7.99 -10.33 -16.80
C SER A 67 -9.23 -9.55 -16.35
N ARG A 68 -9.57 -9.55 -15.05
CA ARG A 68 -10.66 -8.74 -14.48
C ARG A 68 -10.17 -7.37 -14.00
N ALA A 69 -8.92 -7.26 -13.57
CA ALA A 69 -8.24 -6.03 -13.20
C ALA A 69 -7.82 -5.20 -14.44
N THR A 70 -8.77 -4.92 -15.32
CA THR A 70 -8.55 -4.19 -16.58
C THR A 70 -9.56 -3.05 -16.73
N ARG A 71 -9.28 -2.12 -17.65
CA ARG A 71 -10.18 -1.04 -18.04
C ARG A 71 -10.21 -0.89 -19.57
N PRO A 72 -11.27 -0.29 -20.17
CA PRO A 72 -11.34 -0.06 -21.62
C PRO A 72 -10.17 0.73 -22.21
N GLU A 73 -9.49 1.54 -21.41
CA GLU A 73 -8.33 2.35 -21.80
C GLU A 73 -7.02 1.53 -21.93
N VAL A 74 -6.97 0.28 -21.47
CA VAL A 74 -5.76 -0.57 -21.55
C VAL A 74 -5.50 -0.97 -23.00
N VAL A 75 -4.29 -0.73 -23.49
CA VAL A 75 -3.89 -1.01 -24.88
C VAL A 75 -2.97 -2.22 -24.94
N GLY A 76 -3.44 -3.31 -25.55
CA GLY A 76 -2.68 -4.54 -25.73
C GLY A 76 -3.00 -5.61 -24.68
N SER A 77 -2.00 -6.43 -24.34
CA SER A 77 -2.12 -7.51 -23.36
C SER A 77 -0.91 -7.56 -22.45
N LEU A 78 -1.08 -8.14 -21.26
CA LEU A 78 0.01 -8.42 -20.32
C LEU A 78 1.08 -9.32 -20.98
N GLY A 79 2.34 -9.14 -20.57
CA GLY A 79 3.51 -9.82 -21.15
C GLY A 79 4.23 -9.03 -22.26
N GLY A 80 3.81 -7.81 -22.56
CA GLY A 80 4.63 -6.83 -23.30
C GLY A 80 5.70 -6.19 -22.42
N PHE A 81 6.69 -5.50 -23.03
CA PHE A 81 7.77 -4.79 -22.32
C PHE A 81 7.29 -3.66 -21.39
N ALA A 82 6.07 -3.15 -21.60
CA ALA A 82 5.44 -2.13 -20.78
C ALA A 82 3.92 -2.23 -20.90
N GLY A 83 3.20 -1.89 -19.83
CA GLY A 83 1.77 -1.63 -19.88
C GLY A 83 1.49 -0.31 -20.60
N LEU A 84 0.49 -0.30 -21.48
CA LEU A 84 0.06 0.90 -22.21
C LEU A 84 -1.37 1.27 -21.81
N PHE A 85 -1.61 2.56 -21.54
CA PHE A 85 -2.90 3.09 -21.13
C PHE A 85 -3.24 4.33 -21.97
N ALA A 86 -4.41 4.33 -22.59
CA ALA A 86 -4.89 5.44 -23.41
C ALA A 86 -5.54 6.53 -22.55
N LEU A 87 -4.87 7.66 -22.36
CA LEU A 87 -5.47 8.83 -21.71
C LEU A 87 -6.43 9.54 -22.68
N ASP A 88 -7.72 9.57 -22.37
CA ASP A 88 -8.71 10.32 -23.15
C ASP A 88 -8.56 11.83 -22.95
N THR A 89 -7.84 12.48 -23.86
CA THR A 89 -7.62 13.93 -23.87
C THR A 89 -8.87 14.75 -24.23
N THR A 90 -10.01 14.11 -24.53
CA THR A 90 -11.30 14.80 -24.72
C THR A 90 -12.10 14.93 -23.43
N ARG A 91 -11.82 14.07 -22.43
CA ARG A 91 -12.44 14.08 -21.10
C ARG A 91 -11.86 15.15 -20.16
N TYR A 92 -10.59 15.53 -20.32
CA TYR A 92 -9.87 16.43 -19.42
C TYR A 92 -9.43 17.74 -20.09
N ARG A 93 -9.67 18.88 -19.43
CA ARG A 93 -9.27 20.23 -19.88
C ARG A 93 -7.79 20.51 -19.61
N ARG A 94 -7.34 20.19 -18.40
CA ARG A 94 -5.99 20.44 -17.87
C ARG A 94 -5.60 19.29 -16.93
N PRO A 95 -5.43 18.05 -17.45
CA PRO A 95 -5.11 16.91 -16.63
C PRO A 95 -3.74 17.06 -15.97
N LEU A 96 -3.68 16.74 -14.68
CA LEU A 96 -2.46 16.43 -13.93
C LEU A 96 -2.42 14.93 -13.70
N LEU A 97 -1.25 14.31 -13.86
CA LEU A 97 -1.03 12.93 -13.45
C LEU A 97 -0.48 12.94 -12.02
N ALA A 98 -1.19 12.25 -11.13
CA ALA A 98 -0.73 11.96 -9.78
C ALA A 98 -0.10 10.55 -9.76
N SER A 99 0.95 10.36 -8.97
CA SER A 99 1.58 9.05 -8.78
C SER A 99 1.85 8.80 -7.30
N SER A 100 1.51 7.61 -6.83
CA SER A 100 1.84 7.12 -5.48
C SER A 100 2.59 5.80 -5.59
N THR A 101 3.49 5.53 -4.63
CA THR A 101 4.14 4.23 -4.49
C THR A 101 4.24 3.87 -3.02
N ASP A 102 3.88 2.64 -2.69
CA ASP A 102 3.89 2.13 -1.31
C ASP A 102 4.06 0.60 -1.31
N GLY A 103 4.24 0.04 -0.12
CA GLY A 103 4.28 -1.39 0.13
C GLY A 103 3.30 -1.83 1.23
N VAL A 104 3.21 -3.14 1.46
CA VAL A 104 2.35 -3.70 2.52
C VAL A 104 2.99 -3.52 3.91
N GLY A 105 4.32 -3.40 3.97
CA GLY A 105 5.05 -3.32 5.24
C GLY A 105 4.97 -4.62 6.07
N THR A 106 5.18 -4.51 7.38
CA THR A 106 5.42 -5.69 8.24
C THR A 106 4.22 -6.60 8.51
N LYS A 107 3.04 -6.30 7.92
CA LYS A 107 1.87 -7.19 7.89
C LYS A 107 2.15 -8.51 7.15
N ILE A 108 3.01 -8.49 6.13
CA ILE A 108 3.43 -9.68 5.37
C ILE A 108 4.03 -10.80 6.23
N ALA A 109 4.63 -10.46 7.38
CA ALA A 109 5.15 -11.45 8.32
C ALA A 109 4.04 -12.32 8.94
N LEU A 110 2.83 -11.78 9.16
CA LEU A 110 1.69 -12.55 9.66
C LEU A 110 1.04 -13.38 8.55
N ALA A 111 0.96 -12.83 7.34
CA ALA A 111 0.50 -13.55 6.15
C ALA A 111 1.33 -14.81 5.89
N ARG A 112 2.66 -14.68 5.99
CA ARG A 112 3.62 -15.79 5.93
C ARG A 112 3.46 -16.79 7.07
N ALA A 113 3.31 -16.32 8.32
CA ALA A 113 3.13 -17.19 9.49
C ALA A 113 1.84 -18.03 9.45
N LEU A 114 0.84 -17.56 8.71
CA LEU A 114 -0.46 -18.22 8.58
C LEU A 114 -0.60 -19.05 7.29
N ASP A 115 0.29 -18.85 6.32
CA ASP A 115 0.20 -19.35 4.93
C ASP A 115 -1.12 -18.85 4.29
N THR A 116 -1.24 -17.53 4.20
CA THR A 116 -2.45 -16.83 3.71
C THR A 116 -2.02 -15.56 2.98
N HIS A 117 -2.08 -15.57 1.65
CA HIS A 117 -1.45 -14.55 0.81
C HIS A 117 -2.42 -13.82 -0.14
N ASP A 118 -3.68 -14.23 -0.18
CA ASP A 118 -4.72 -13.72 -1.08
C ASP A 118 -5.24 -12.32 -0.69
N THR A 119 -5.07 -11.88 0.55
CA THR A 119 -5.52 -10.56 1.03
C THR A 119 -4.45 -9.47 1.00
N VAL A 120 -3.17 -9.79 1.13
CA VAL A 120 -2.09 -8.77 1.20
C VAL A 120 -1.91 -7.98 -0.10
N GLY A 121 -2.33 -8.54 -1.24
CA GLY A 121 -2.41 -7.79 -2.49
C GLY A 121 -3.47 -6.68 -2.47
N ILE A 122 -4.57 -6.85 -1.71
CA ILE A 122 -5.59 -5.81 -1.53
C ILE A 122 -5.04 -4.68 -0.64
N ASP A 123 -4.31 -5.04 0.43
CA ASP A 123 -3.59 -4.06 1.26
C ASP A 123 -2.64 -3.20 0.43
N LEU A 124 -1.86 -3.83 -0.46
CA LEU A 124 -0.91 -3.14 -1.33
C LEU A 124 -1.59 -2.10 -2.23
N VAL A 125 -2.70 -2.48 -2.86
CA VAL A 125 -3.46 -1.58 -3.73
C VAL A 125 -4.07 -0.44 -2.93
N ALA A 126 -4.69 -0.73 -1.78
CA ALA A 126 -5.34 0.27 -0.95
C ALA A 126 -4.38 1.39 -0.51
N MET A 127 -3.20 1.02 -0.01
CA MET A 127 -2.15 1.97 0.37
C MET A 127 -1.80 2.95 -0.76
N VAL A 128 -1.74 2.45 -2.01
CA VAL A 128 -1.41 3.26 -3.19
C VAL A 128 -2.59 4.11 -3.68
N VAL A 129 -3.79 3.53 -3.82
CA VAL A 129 -4.93 4.22 -4.49
C VAL A 129 -5.64 5.22 -3.60
N ASP A 130 -5.65 5.00 -2.29
CA ASP A 130 -6.26 5.94 -1.35
C ASP A 130 -5.35 7.16 -1.13
N ASP A 131 -4.02 6.99 -1.26
CA ASP A 131 -3.05 8.10 -1.34
C ASP A 131 -3.11 8.87 -2.69
N LEU A 132 -3.62 8.28 -3.76
CA LEU A 132 -3.97 9.03 -4.98
C LEU A 132 -5.25 9.86 -4.75
N VAL A 133 -6.27 9.26 -4.14
CA VAL A 133 -7.59 9.89 -4.03
C VAL A 133 -7.63 11.09 -3.10
N VAL A 134 -6.69 11.20 -2.15
CA VAL A 134 -6.65 12.34 -1.22
C VAL A 134 -6.46 13.70 -1.91
N CYS A 135 -5.82 13.73 -3.08
CA CYS A 135 -5.71 14.94 -3.92
C CYS A 135 -6.83 15.07 -4.98
N GLY A 136 -7.81 14.17 -4.98
CA GLY A 136 -8.91 14.11 -5.95
C GLY A 136 -8.61 13.31 -7.23
N ALA A 137 -7.49 12.57 -7.30
CA ALA A 137 -7.12 11.84 -8.52
C ALA A 137 -7.89 10.52 -8.67
N GLU A 138 -8.46 10.30 -9.87
CA GLU A 138 -9.03 9.02 -10.29
C GLU A 138 -7.90 8.01 -10.56
N PRO A 139 -7.80 6.88 -9.85
CA PRO A 139 -6.82 5.84 -10.15
C PRO A 139 -7.06 5.25 -11.55
N LEU A 140 -6.05 5.31 -12.41
CA LEU A 140 -6.10 4.79 -13.78
C LEU A 140 -5.51 3.38 -13.84
N PHE A 141 -4.26 3.24 -13.40
CA PHE A 141 -3.53 1.98 -13.46
C PHE A 141 -2.49 1.83 -12.35
N LEU A 142 -2.10 0.58 -12.10
CA LEU A 142 -1.04 0.19 -11.18
C LEU A 142 -0.02 -0.72 -11.87
N LEU A 143 1.19 -0.71 -11.34
CA LEU A 143 2.21 -1.73 -11.55
C LEU A 143 2.67 -2.29 -10.21
N ASP A 144 2.92 -3.59 -10.12
CA ASP A 144 3.45 -4.26 -8.92
C ASP A 144 4.90 -4.74 -9.07
N TYR A 145 5.60 -4.86 -7.94
CA TYR A 145 6.93 -5.43 -7.84
C TYR A 145 6.98 -6.37 -6.63
N ILE A 146 7.27 -7.64 -6.90
CA ILE A 146 7.35 -8.70 -5.90
C ILE A 146 8.80 -9.17 -5.82
N ALA A 147 9.49 -8.88 -4.72
CA ALA A 147 10.76 -9.52 -4.39
C ALA A 147 10.51 -10.75 -3.53
N CYS A 148 11.15 -11.89 -3.81
CA CYS A 148 11.04 -13.10 -2.99
C CYS A 148 12.36 -13.85 -2.92
N GLY A 149 12.61 -14.60 -1.83
CA GLY A 149 13.82 -15.42 -1.72
C GLY A 149 13.77 -16.70 -2.58
N ALA A 150 12.57 -17.22 -2.83
CA ALA A 150 12.30 -18.28 -3.81
C ALA A 150 10.87 -18.14 -4.37
N LEU A 151 10.71 -18.37 -5.68
CA LEU A 151 9.42 -18.26 -6.38
C LEU A 151 8.59 -19.53 -6.16
N VAL A 152 7.57 -19.41 -5.31
CA VAL A 152 6.52 -20.42 -5.11
C VAL A 152 5.30 -20.03 -5.95
N PRO A 153 5.00 -20.70 -7.09
CA PRO A 153 4.01 -20.20 -8.05
C PRO A 153 2.59 -19.99 -7.50
N ALA A 154 2.16 -20.86 -6.57
CA ALA A 154 0.85 -20.72 -5.92
C ALA A 154 0.78 -19.48 -5.03
N ARG A 155 1.82 -19.22 -4.22
CA ARG A 155 1.94 -18.03 -3.35
C ARG A 155 1.93 -16.74 -4.18
N ILE A 156 2.68 -16.69 -5.29
CA ILE A 156 2.69 -15.53 -6.20
C ILE A 156 1.29 -15.33 -6.82
N ALA A 157 0.63 -16.40 -7.26
CA ALA A 157 -0.71 -16.31 -7.83
C ALA A 157 -1.77 -15.83 -6.82
N GLU A 158 -1.67 -16.21 -5.53
CA GLU A 158 -2.52 -15.68 -4.46
C GLU A 158 -2.29 -14.18 -4.24
N ILE A 159 -1.01 -13.75 -4.14
CA ILE A 159 -0.66 -12.33 -3.98
C ILE A 159 -1.22 -11.50 -5.14
N VAL A 160 -0.95 -11.91 -6.38
CA VAL A 160 -1.43 -11.21 -7.59
C VAL A 160 -2.96 -11.28 -7.73
N SER A 161 -3.61 -12.35 -7.25
CA SER A 161 -5.07 -12.40 -7.14
C SER A 161 -5.59 -11.29 -6.21
N GLY A 162 -4.93 -11.06 -5.07
CA GLY A 162 -5.24 -9.95 -4.16
C GLY A 162 -5.04 -8.59 -4.81
N ILE A 163 -3.93 -8.38 -5.53
CA ILE A 163 -3.65 -7.12 -6.25
C ILE A 163 -4.73 -6.88 -7.32
N ALA A 164 -5.09 -7.91 -8.09
CA ALA A 164 -6.15 -7.82 -9.09
C ALA A 164 -7.51 -7.45 -8.44
N ALA A 165 -7.87 -8.12 -7.33
CA ALA A 165 -9.10 -7.83 -6.59
C ALA A 165 -9.12 -6.41 -5.98
N GLY A 166 -7.96 -5.89 -5.55
CA GLY A 166 -7.81 -4.49 -5.13
C GLY A 166 -8.02 -3.52 -6.30
N CYS A 167 -7.41 -3.79 -7.45
CA CYS A 167 -7.58 -2.97 -8.67
C CYS A 167 -9.05 -2.95 -9.14
N GLU A 168 -9.73 -4.11 -9.12
CA GLU A 168 -11.17 -4.24 -9.40
C GLU A 168 -12.03 -3.35 -8.48
N GLN A 169 -11.71 -3.29 -7.18
CA GLN A 169 -12.39 -2.44 -6.18
C GLN A 169 -12.12 -0.95 -6.40
N ALA A 170 -10.85 -0.56 -6.60
CA ALA A 170 -10.44 0.82 -6.87
C ALA A 170 -10.95 1.36 -8.21
N GLY A 171 -11.21 0.46 -9.18
CA GLY A 171 -11.49 0.82 -10.56
C GLY A 171 -10.26 1.20 -11.36
N ALA A 172 -9.09 0.66 -11.00
CA ALA A 172 -7.86 0.80 -11.74
C ALA A 172 -7.54 -0.47 -12.54
N ALA A 173 -6.67 -0.36 -13.56
CA ALA A 173 -6.13 -1.50 -14.28
C ALA A 173 -4.77 -1.96 -13.70
N LEU A 174 -4.52 -3.25 -13.59
CA LEU A 174 -3.18 -3.80 -13.39
C LEU A 174 -2.52 -3.96 -14.76
N VAL A 175 -1.61 -3.05 -15.13
CA VAL A 175 -1.08 -2.96 -16.51
C VAL A 175 0.27 -3.65 -16.70
N GLY A 176 0.95 -4.03 -15.62
CA GLY A 176 2.20 -4.78 -15.63
C GLY A 176 2.71 -5.01 -14.23
N GLY A 177 3.74 -5.83 -14.10
CA GLY A 177 4.42 -6.09 -12.83
C GLY A 177 5.67 -6.93 -13.05
N GLU A 178 6.45 -7.13 -11.99
CA GLU A 178 7.71 -7.89 -12.03
C GLU A 178 7.84 -8.78 -10.79
N THR A 179 8.46 -9.97 -10.95
CA THR A 179 8.73 -10.91 -9.84
C THR A 179 10.21 -11.29 -9.83
N ALA A 180 10.94 -10.77 -8.84
CA ALA A 180 12.38 -10.98 -8.70
C ALA A 180 12.71 -12.03 -7.63
N GLU A 181 13.48 -13.06 -8.01
CA GLU A 181 14.07 -14.01 -7.06
C GLU A 181 15.42 -13.49 -6.53
N HIS A 182 15.55 -13.37 -5.21
CA HIS A 182 16.70 -12.84 -4.48
C HIS A 182 17.38 -13.92 -3.58
N PRO A 183 17.80 -15.07 -4.13
CA PRO A 183 18.36 -16.17 -3.35
C PRO A 183 19.66 -15.75 -2.64
N GLY A 184 19.75 -16.03 -1.33
CA GLY A 184 20.91 -15.68 -0.50
C GLY A 184 20.94 -14.23 0.00
N LEU A 185 20.06 -13.36 -0.51
CA LEU A 185 19.76 -12.05 0.08
C LEU A 185 18.48 -12.11 0.94
N MET A 186 17.49 -12.87 0.49
CA MET A 186 16.23 -13.14 1.19
C MET A 186 16.14 -14.64 1.53
N GLY A 187 15.52 -14.98 2.66
CA GLY A 187 15.20 -16.36 3.04
C GLY A 187 14.15 -16.96 2.09
N SER A 188 14.11 -18.29 1.96
CA SER A 188 13.26 -19.01 0.99
C SER A 188 11.78 -18.62 1.02
N ASP A 189 11.27 -18.27 2.20
CA ASP A 189 9.88 -17.89 2.42
C ASP A 189 9.67 -16.39 2.58
N ASP A 190 10.73 -15.59 2.55
CA ASP A 190 10.65 -14.13 2.54
C ASP A 190 10.11 -13.66 1.19
N TYR A 191 9.19 -12.70 1.25
CA TYR A 191 8.85 -11.84 0.13
C TYR A 191 8.60 -10.42 0.65
N ASP A 192 8.69 -9.45 -0.25
CA ASP A 192 8.30 -8.06 -0.03
C ASP A 192 7.54 -7.55 -1.26
N LEU A 193 6.64 -6.60 -1.04
CA LEU A 193 5.63 -6.15 -2.00
C LEU A 193 5.64 -4.63 -2.10
N ALA A 194 5.85 -4.13 -3.31
CA ALA A 194 5.69 -2.72 -3.64
C ALA A 194 4.76 -2.56 -4.85
N ALA A 195 4.08 -1.43 -4.95
CA ALA A 195 3.31 -1.05 -6.13
C ALA A 195 3.45 0.44 -6.41
N THR A 196 3.24 0.82 -7.67
CA THR A 196 3.17 2.20 -8.13
C THR A 196 1.86 2.40 -8.87
N GLY A 197 1.05 3.33 -8.39
CA GLY A 197 -0.21 3.71 -9.01
C GLY A 197 -0.11 5.07 -9.69
N VAL A 198 -0.80 5.21 -10.82
CA VAL A 198 -0.98 6.47 -11.53
C VAL A 198 -2.47 6.80 -11.59
N GLY A 199 -2.80 8.02 -11.19
CA GLY A 199 -4.15 8.59 -11.30
C GLY A 199 -4.15 9.91 -12.07
N VAL A 200 -5.34 10.43 -12.34
CA VAL A 200 -5.54 11.71 -13.03
C VAL A 200 -6.53 12.61 -12.30
N VAL A 201 -6.21 13.89 -12.22
CA VAL A 201 -7.08 14.95 -11.66
C VAL A 201 -7.08 16.15 -12.60
N GLU A 202 -8.18 16.90 -12.65
CA GLU A 202 -8.18 18.21 -13.32
C GLU A 202 -7.41 19.23 -12.47
N ALA A 203 -6.60 20.09 -13.09
CA ALA A 203 -5.78 21.07 -12.35
C ALA A 203 -6.59 22.07 -11.50
N ASP A 204 -7.87 22.27 -11.78
CA ASP A 204 -8.81 23.08 -10.99
C ASP A 204 -9.70 22.26 -10.03
N GLY A 205 -9.56 20.93 -10.04
CA GLY A 205 -10.24 19.99 -9.14
C GLY A 205 -9.34 19.34 -8.08
N VAL A 206 -8.07 19.76 -7.98
CA VAL A 206 -7.15 19.28 -6.95
C VAL A 206 -7.70 19.60 -5.56
N LEU A 207 -7.63 18.62 -4.65
CA LEU A 207 -7.99 18.75 -3.24
C LEU A 207 -6.74 18.96 -2.40
N GLY A 208 -6.83 19.77 -1.34
CA GLY A 208 -5.65 20.14 -0.57
C GLY A 208 -5.86 21.16 0.56
N PRO A 209 -4.81 21.45 1.35
CA PRO A 209 -4.86 22.36 2.49
C PRO A 209 -5.35 23.77 2.13
N GLU A 210 -5.09 24.23 0.91
CA GLU A 210 -5.47 25.55 0.40
C GLU A 210 -6.98 25.77 0.28
N ARG A 211 -7.77 24.68 0.30
CA ARG A 211 -9.24 24.75 0.26
C ARG A 211 -9.89 24.80 1.64
N VAL A 212 -9.20 24.32 2.68
CA VAL A 212 -9.70 24.16 4.05
C VAL A 212 -9.91 25.51 4.75
N ARG A 213 -11.01 25.65 5.50
CA ARG A 213 -11.50 26.91 6.09
C ARG A 213 -11.98 26.72 7.54
N PRO A 214 -12.01 27.79 8.35
CA PRO A 214 -12.73 27.79 9.63
C PRO A 214 -14.22 27.44 9.42
N GLY A 215 -14.75 26.55 10.25
CA GLY A 215 -16.13 26.07 10.18
C GLY A 215 -16.33 24.86 9.26
N ASP A 216 -15.29 24.36 8.60
CA ASP A 216 -15.34 23.05 7.94
C ASP A 216 -15.54 21.94 8.99
N VAL A 217 -16.23 20.88 8.57
CA VAL A 217 -16.52 19.70 9.37
C VAL A 217 -15.63 18.55 8.93
N VAL A 218 -15.10 17.80 9.90
CA VAL A 218 -14.33 16.59 9.66
C VAL A 218 -15.26 15.38 9.75
N VAL A 219 -15.50 14.72 8.63
CA VAL A 219 -16.27 13.47 8.52
C VAL A 219 -15.31 12.30 8.45
N ALA A 220 -15.43 11.35 9.36
CA ALA A 220 -14.67 10.11 9.39
C ALA A 220 -15.35 9.02 8.56
N MET A 221 -14.54 8.12 7.98
CA MET A 221 -14.96 6.87 7.35
C MET A 221 -14.26 5.69 8.04
N ALA A 222 -15.03 4.67 8.40
CA ALA A 222 -14.54 3.54 9.19
C ALA A 222 -13.43 2.75 8.49
N SER A 223 -12.37 2.43 9.24
CA SER A 223 -11.39 1.41 8.84
C SER A 223 -12.02 0.02 8.88
N SER A 224 -11.41 -0.93 8.16
CA SER A 224 -11.73 -2.36 8.28
C SER A 224 -11.03 -3.03 9.47
N GLY A 225 -10.14 -2.31 10.15
CA GLY A 225 -9.26 -2.81 11.20
C GLY A 225 -7.95 -2.04 11.21
N ILE A 226 -6.83 -2.73 11.45
CA ILE A 226 -5.48 -2.12 11.55
C ILE A 226 -4.98 -1.57 10.19
N HIS A 227 -5.59 -1.98 9.07
CA HIS A 227 -5.11 -1.71 7.71
C HIS A 227 -3.72 -2.33 7.48
N SER A 228 -2.74 -1.58 6.96
CA SER A 228 -1.37 -2.05 6.71
C SER A 228 -0.29 -1.39 7.60
N ASN A 229 -0.69 -0.61 8.60
CA ASN A 229 0.23 0.20 9.43
C ASN A 229 0.38 -0.33 10.86
N GLY A 230 1.52 -0.04 11.51
CA GLY A 230 1.76 -0.41 12.92
C GLY A 230 2.05 -1.90 13.19
N PHE A 231 2.15 -2.76 12.17
CA PHE A 231 2.34 -4.21 12.35
C PHE A 231 3.65 -4.61 13.05
N SER A 232 4.66 -3.74 13.07
CA SER A 232 5.87 -3.94 13.87
C SER A 232 5.56 -3.90 15.37
N LEU A 233 4.69 -2.98 15.80
CA LEU A 233 4.21 -2.92 17.18
C LEU A 233 3.25 -4.08 17.49
N VAL A 234 2.36 -4.45 16.56
CA VAL A 234 1.50 -5.65 16.70
C VAL A 234 2.35 -6.91 16.97
N ARG A 235 3.39 -7.13 16.17
CA ARG A 235 4.33 -8.25 16.36
C ARG A 235 5.05 -8.17 17.70
N HIS A 236 5.48 -6.98 18.11
CA HIS A 236 6.13 -6.78 19.41
C HIS A 236 5.20 -7.12 20.58
N ILE A 237 3.94 -6.66 20.55
CA ILE A 237 2.93 -6.94 21.58
C ILE A 237 2.62 -8.43 21.67
N LEU A 238 2.48 -9.11 20.53
CA LEU A 238 2.04 -10.50 20.50
C LEU A 238 3.18 -11.51 20.73
N PHE A 239 4.40 -11.18 20.30
CA PHE A 239 5.51 -12.14 20.20
C PHE A 239 6.80 -11.69 20.90
N GLY A 240 6.86 -10.46 21.42
CA GLY A 240 8.04 -9.88 22.04
C GLY A 240 9.03 -9.25 21.06
N PRO A 241 10.25 -8.91 21.50
CA PRO A 241 11.30 -8.36 20.65
C PRO A 241 11.64 -9.30 19.47
N VAL A 242 11.76 -8.73 18.26
CA VAL A 242 12.21 -9.49 17.08
C VAL A 242 13.71 -9.73 17.20
N ASP A 243 14.12 -10.99 17.35
CA ASP A 243 15.53 -11.37 17.35
C ASP A 243 16.10 -11.33 15.92
N SER A 244 17.29 -10.75 15.79
CA SER A 244 18.18 -10.84 14.62
C SER A 244 18.43 -12.26 14.10
N GLY A 245 18.32 -13.29 14.94
CA GLY A 245 18.39 -14.70 14.54
C GLY A 245 17.13 -15.24 13.83
N GLN A 246 16.04 -14.46 13.81
CA GLN A 246 14.79 -14.74 13.09
C GLN A 246 14.25 -13.47 12.41
N PRO A 247 14.96 -12.86 11.45
CA PRO A 247 14.51 -11.63 10.78
C PRO A 247 13.14 -11.82 10.14
N GLY A 248 12.20 -10.91 10.42
CA GLY A 248 10.83 -11.03 9.89
C GLY A 248 9.99 -12.19 10.43
N GLY A 249 10.57 -13.09 11.23
CA GLY A 249 9.93 -14.32 11.68
C GLY A 249 8.78 -14.14 12.66
N VAL A 250 7.92 -15.15 12.68
CA VAL A 250 6.94 -15.47 13.73
C VAL A 250 7.19 -16.95 14.04
N SER A 251 7.47 -17.30 15.29
CA SER A 251 7.77 -18.69 15.66
C SER A 251 6.53 -19.59 15.53
N GLU A 252 6.71 -20.90 15.41
CA GLU A 252 5.59 -21.86 15.32
C GLU A 252 4.59 -21.71 16.48
N THR A 253 5.11 -21.53 17.71
CA THR A 253 4.30 -21.26 18.91
C THR A 253 3.50 -19.96 18.79
N ALA A 254 4.09 -18.92 18.20
CA ALA A 254 3.43 -17.64 17.95
C ALA A 254 2.37 -17.74 16.83
N ALA A 255 2.63 -18.52 15.78
CA ALA A 255 1.68 -18.81 14.71
C ALA A 255 0.46 -19.60 15.23
N ALA A 256 0.64 -20.54 16.15
CA ALA A 256 -0.46 -21.20 16.86
C ALA A 256 -1.34 -20.20 17.66
N GLY A 257 -0.72 -19.18 18.25
CA GLY A 257 -1.43 -18.06 18.89
C GLY A 257 -2.30 -17.25 17.93
N LEU A 258 -1.84 -17.03 16.69
CA LEU A 258 -2.65 -16.37 15.64
C LEU A 258 -3.87 -17.21 15.24
N ARG A 259 -3.76 -18.53 15.21
CA ARG A 259 -4.87 -19.45 14.87
C ARG A 259 -5.92 -19.60 15.99
N SER A 260 -5.71 -18.95 17.15
CA SER A 260 -6.64 -19.02 18.29
C SER A 260 -7.82 -18.06 18.15
N TYR A 261 -9.03 -18.54 18.46
CA TYR A 261 -10.27 -17.75 18.49
C TYR A 261 -10.27 -16.73 19.64
N VAL A 262 -10.69 -15.49 19.38
CA VAL A 262 -10.78 -14.42 20.37
C VAL A 262 -12.24 -13.93 20.47
N PRO A 263 -12.95 -14.19 21.59
CA PRO A 263 -14.37 -13.85 21.71
C PRO A 263 -14.73 -12.38 21.47
N SER A 264 -13.86 -11.43 21.83
CA SER A 264 -14.08 -10.00 21.58
C SER A 264 -13.90 -9.58 20.12
N LEU A 265 -13.34 -10.45 19.26
CA LEU A 265 -13.17 -10.20 17.83
C LEU A 265 -14.20 -10.96 16.98
N GLY A 266 -14.84 -12.00 17.52
CA GLY A 266 -15.76 -12.86 16.77
C GLY A 266 -15.08 -13.81 15.76
N ASP A 267 -13.74 -13.81 15.69
CA ASP A 267 -12.92 -14.62 14.79
C ASP A 267 -11.59 -14.99 15.49
N THR A 268 -10.74 -15.73 14.81
CA THR A 268 -9.32 -15.91 15.14
C THR A 268 -8.57 -14.58 15.10
N LEU A 269 -7.54 -14.48 15.96
CA LEU A 269 -6.65 -13.32 15.99
C LEU A 269 -5.99 -13.08 14.62
N GLY A 270 -5.52 -14.15 13.97
CA GLY A 270 -4.89 -14.11 12.66
C GLY A 270 -5.78 -13.56 11.55
N ARG A 271 -7.02 -14.06 11.43
CA ARG A 271 -7.97 -13.55 10.44
C ARG A 271 -8.34 -12.09 10.72
N SER A 272 -8.54 -11.72 11.98
CA SER A 272 -8.80 -10.33 12.37
C SER A 272 -7.66 -9.38 11.99
N LEU A 273 -6.41 -9.81 12.19
CA LEU A 273 -5.21 -9.05 11.83
C LEU A 273 -4.93 -9.02 10.32
N LEU A 274 -5.32 -10.06 9.58
CA LEU A 274 -5.20 -10.14 8.11
C LEU A 274 -6.43 -9.62 7.36
N THR A 275 -7.39 -9.00 8.06
CA THR A 275 -8.46 -8.23 7.42
C THR A 275 -7.84 -7.22 6.44
N PRO A 276 -8.22 -7.25 5.14
CA PRO A 276 -7.63 -6.35 4.16
C PRO A 276 -8.02 -4.90 4.46
N THR A 277 -7.12 -3.99 4.14
CA THR A 277 -7.35 -2.53 4.15
C THR A 277 -8.56 -2.20 3.27
N ARG A 278 -9.50 -1.39 3.79
CA ARG A 278 -10.62 -0.89 2.98
C ARG A 278 -10.05 0.08 1.93
N ILE A 279 -10.46 -0.13 0.68
CA ILE A 279 -10.21 0.80 -0.42
C ILE A 279 -11.33 1.85 -0.44
N TYR A 280 -10.98 3.14 -0.36
CA TYR A 280 -11.92 4.26 -0.35
C TYR A 280 -12.02 4.98 -1.70
N ALA A 281 -11.11 4.73 -2.65
CA ALA A 281 -10.95 5.48 -3.89
C ALA A 281 -12.27 5.82 -4.61
N ARG A 282 -13.12 4.82 -4.92
CA ARG A 282 -14.41 5.07 -5.60
C ARG A 282 -15.41 5.87 -4.76
N ASP A 283 -15.35 5.74 -3.44
CA ASP A 283 -16.27 6.42 -2.52
C ASP A 283 -15.88 7.89 -2.34
N CYS A 284 -14.58 8.16 -2.21
CA CYS A 284 -14.04 9.52 -2.18
C CYS A 284 -14.29 10.27 -3.50
N LEU A 285 -14.10 9.61 -4.66
CA LEU A 285 -14.41 10.21 -5.97
C LEU A 285 -15.91 10.48 -6.15
N ALA A 286 -16.77 9.56 -5.71
CA ALA A 286 -18.22 9.78 -5.73
C ALA A 286 -18.61 10.97 -4.84
N LEU A 287 -18.00 11.09 -3.65
CA LEU A 287 -18.24 12.21 -2.75
C LEU A 287 -17.79 13.54 -3.33
N ALA A 288 -16.56 13.63 -3.83
CA ALA A 288 -16.00 14.84 -4.45
C ALA A 288 -16.72 15.24 -5.76
N ALA A 289 -17.45 14.33 -6.40
CA ALA A 289 -18.30 14.63 -7.55
C ALA A 289 -19.72 15.09 -7.16
N ALA A 290 -20.20 14.77 -5.96
CA ALA A 290 -21.53 15.09 -5.49
C ALA A 290 -21.58 16.38 -4.66
N VAL A 291 -20.61 16.60 -3.77
CA VAL A 291 -20.56 17.72 -2.83
C VAL A 291 -19.20 18.43 -2.86
N GLU A 292 -19.13 19.66 -2.33
CA GLU A 292 -17.84 20.31 -2.11
C GLU A 292 -17.06 19.58 -1.01
N VAL A 293 -15.94 18.97 -1.40
CA VAL A 293 -14.89 18.49 -0.48
C VAL A 293 -13.69 19.42 -0.63
N HIS A 294 -13.09 19.84 0.48
CA HIS A 294 -11.88 20.66 0.48
C HIS A 294 -10.61 19.80 0.47
N ALA A 295 -10.56 18.79 1.34
CA ALA A 295 -9.46 17.84 1.45
C ALA A 295 -9.94 16.48 1.96
N PHE A 296 -9.19 15.43 1.67
CA PHE A 296 -9.25 14.16 2.40
C PHE A 296 -7.92 13.91 3.12
N ALA A 297 -7.91 13.05 4.14
CA ALA A 297 -6.67 12.48 4.68
C ALA A 297 -6.82 10.98 4.94
N HIS A 298 -5.95 10.20 4.29
CA HIS A 298 -5.80 8.77 4.50
C HIS A 298 -5.03 8.52 5.81
N ILE A 299 -5.58 7.68 6.69
CA ILE A 299 -5.08 7.51 8.06
C ILE A 299 -4.17 6.28 8.14
N THR A 300 -2.89 6.53 7.89
CA THR A 300 -1.82 5.52 7.83
C THR A 300 -0.88 5.62 9.05
N GLY A 301 0.43 5.42 8.88
CA GLY A 301 1.42 5.58 9.94
C GLY A 301 1.43 6.99 10.52
N GLY A 302 1.65 7.12 11.83
CA GLY A 302 1.47 8.37 12.57
C GLY A 302 0.04 8.58 13.09
N GLY A 303 -0.91 7.74 12.68
CA GLY A 303 -2.28 7.74 13.19
C GLY A 303 -3.09 9.00 12.82
N LEU A 304 -4.19 9.21 13.55
CA LEU A 304 -5.23 10.17 13.15
C LEU A 304 -4.74 11.62 13.14
N ALA A 305 -4.06 12.06 14.22
CA ALA A 305 -3.62 13.45 14.36
C ALA A 305 -2.53 13.83 13.34
N ALA A 306 -1.53 12.97 13.14
CA ALA A 306 -0.41 13.29 12.25
C ALA A 306 -0.84 13.35 10.78
N ASN A 307 -1.72 12.45 10.34
CA ASN A 307 -2.19 12.45 8.95
C ASN A 307 -3.16 13.60 8.67
N ILE A 308 -4.06 13.95 9.60
CA ILE A 308 -4.93 15.12 9.43
C ILE A 308 -4.11 16.41 9.42
N ALA A 309 -3.09 16.57 10.29
CA ALA A 309 -2.26 17.77 10.34
C ALA A 309 -1.59 18.12 8.99
N ARG A 310 -1.29 17.12 8.14
CA ARG A 310 -0.73 17.31 6.78
C ARG A 310 -1.67 18.09 5.85
N VAL A 311 -2.98 18.00 6.06
CA VAL A 311 -4.01 18.65 5.21
C VAL A 311 -4.64 19.89 5.85
N ILE A 312 -4.14 20.31 7.02
CA ILE A 312 -4.56 21.57 7.67
C ILE A 312 -3.55 22.69 7.37
N PRO A 313 -3.98 23.82 6.77
CA PRO A 313 -3.11 24.94 6.50
C PRO A 313 -2.69 25.65 7.80
N ALA A 314 -1.61 26.45 7.72
CA ALA A 314 -1.15 27.23 8.87
C ALA A 314 -2.24 28.21 9.37
N GLY A 315 -2.33 28.37 10.69
CA GLY A 315 -3.36 29.20 11.35
C GLY A 315 -4.69 28.50 11.63
N LEU A 316 -4.91 27.26 11.15
CA LEU A 316 -6.08 26.44 11.47
C LEU A 316 -5.71 25.21 12.32
N VAL A 317 -6.70 24.67 13.04
CA VAL A 317 -6.58 23.46 13.87
C VAL A 317 -7.83 22.58 13.72
N ALA A 318 -7.64 21.31 13.39
CA ALA A 318 -8.68 20.29 13.52
C ALA A 318 -8.84 19.86 14.99
N THR A 319 -10.05 19.99 15.54
CA THR A 319 -10.39 19.44 16.87
C THR A 319 -11.32 18.25 16.72
N LEU A 320 -10.88 17.08 17.17
CA LEU A 320 -11.53 15.78 16.96
C LEU A 320 -12.04 15.24 18.30
N ASP A 321 -13.32 14.90 18.41
CA ASP A 321 -13.89 14.38 19.66
C ASP A 321 -13.90 12.85 19.69
N ARG A 322 -13.13 12.27 20.61
CA ARG A 322 -13.10 10.81 20.86
C ARG A 322 -14.46 10.22 21.22
N ALA A 323 -15.38 11.02 21.78
CA ALA A 323 -16.72 10.55 22.14
C ALA A 323 -17.58 10.22 20.91
N SER A 324 -17.19 10.66 19.71
CA SER A 324 -17.94 10.42 18.47
C SER A 324 -17.85 8.98 17.94
N TRP A 325 -16.90 8.15 18.39
CA TRP A 325 -16.79 6.75 17.93
C TRP A 325 -16.29 5.76 18.97
N ALA A 326 -16.82 4.54 18.91
CA ALA A 326 -16.28 3.39 19.60
C ALA A 326 -15.09 2.81 18.84
N VAL A 327 -13.97 2.60 19.54
CA VAL A 327 -12.75 2.03 18.96
C VAL A 327 -12.93 0.52 18.71
N PRO A 328 -12.60 -0.01 17.52
CA PRO A 328 -12.71 -1.45 17.24
C PRO A 328 -11.92 -2.33 18.23
N ALA A 329 -12.52 -3.44 18.64
CA ALA A 329 -12.03 -4.30 19.73
C ALA A 329 -10.59 -4.81 19.56
N ILE A 330 -10.07 -4.90 18.32
CA ILE A 330 -8.68 -5.27 18.05
C ILE A 330 -7.67 -4.28 18.65
N PHE A 331 -7.98 -2.97 18.68
CA PHE A 331 -7.09 -1.98 19.28
C PHE A 331 -7.12 -2.05 20.81
N GLY A 332 -8.30 -2.24 21.40
CA GLY A 332 -8.43 -2.48 22.85
C GLY A 332 -7.65 -3.73 23.30
N LEU A 333 -7.75 -4.82 22.54
CA LEU A 333 -6.99 -6.05 22.77
C LEU A 333 -5.47 -5.85 22.70
N LEU A 334 -4.99 -5.03 21.75
CA LEU A 334 -3.57 -4.72 21.62
C LEU A 334 -3.07 -3.81 22.74
N ALA A 335 -3.84 -2.78 23.11
CA ALA A 335 -3.54 -1.90 24.23
C ALA A 335 -3.44 -2.67 25.55
N GLU A 336 -4.40 -3.55 25.84
CA GLU A 336 -4.41 -4.40 27.03
C GLU A 336 -3.21 -5.35 27.06
N ARG A 337 -2.97 -6.11 25.98
CA ARG A 337 -1.88 -7.10 25.91
C ARG A 337 -0.49 -6.47 25.95
N GLY A 338 -0.32 -5.31 25.34
CA GLY A 338 0.96 -4.61 25.27
C GLY A 338 1.21 -3.63 26.43
N ALA A 339 0.21 -3.38 27.27
CA ALA A 339 0.18 -2.26 28.21
C ALA A 339 0.51 -0.91 27.54
N VAL A 340 0.06 -0.73 26.29
CA VAL A 340 0.36 0.46 25.47
C VAL A 340 -0.56 1.59 25.89
N ASP A 341 0.00 2.78 26.13
CA ASP A 341 -0.81 3.94 26.49
C ASP A 341 -1.60 4.51 25.29
N GLN A 342 -2.61 5.33 25.59
CA GLN A 342 -3.50 5.89 24.58
C GLN A 342 -2.78 6.76 23.54
N THR A 343 -1.72 7.47 23.91
CA THR A 343 -0.96 8.35 23.01
C THR A 343 -0.17 7.52 22.00
N ASP A 344 0.48 6.45 22.45
CA ASP A 344 1.20 5.52 21.58
C ASP A 344 0.24 4.75 20.66
N MET A 345 -0.94 4.37 21.16
CA MET A 345 -2.00 3.76 20.36
C MET A 345 -2.54 4.71 19.27
N GLU A 346 -2.79 5.98 19.60
CA GLU A 346 -3.33 7.00 18.69
C GLU A 346 -2.30 7.54 17.68
N SER A 347 -1.01 7.46 18.00
CA SER A 347 0.10 7.85 17.10
C SER A 347 0.63 6.68 16.25
N THR A 348 0.29 5.44 16.58
CA THR A 348 0.66 4.25 15.78
C THR A 348 -0.45 3.79 14.86
N PHE A 349 -1.71 3.82 15.32
CA PHE A 349 -2.83 3.16 14.65
C PHE A 349 -3.95 4.12 14.25
N ASN A 350 -4.79 3.68 13.31
CA ASN A 350 -5.93 4.43 12.80
C ASN A 350 -7.14 4.51 13.77
N GLN A 351 -7.13 3.72 14.86
CA GLN A 351 -8.16 3.68 15.92
C GLN A 351 -9.61 3.47 15.45
N GLY A 352 -9.82 2.95 14.23
CA GLY A 352 -11.15 2.73 13.64
C GLY A 352 -11.54 3.69 12.52
N ILE A 353 -10.71 4.69 12.20
CA ILE A 353 -10.96 5.69 11.15
C ILE A 353 -9.87 5.53 10.08
N GLY A 354 -10.23 5.03 8.89
CA GLY A 354 -9.25 4.79 7.83
C GLY A 354 -9.06 5.98 6.88
N MET A 355 -10.09 6.80 6.71
CA MET A 355 -10.08 7.99 5.86
C MET A 355 -10.91 9.08 6.55
N VAL A 356 -10.54 10.34 6.38
CA VAL A 356 -11.42 11.48 6.69
C VAL A 356 -11.61 12.38 5.49
N ALA A 357 -12.75 13.07 5.45
CA ALA A 357 -13.07 14.14 4.52
C ALA A 357 -13.29 15.44 5.29
N ILE A 358 -12.79 16.55 4.76
CA ILE A 358 -12.98 17.90 5.29
C ILE A 358 -13.86 18.66 4.28
N LEU A 359 -15.03 19.09 4.72
CA LEU A 359 -16.08 19.69 3.87
C LEU A 359 -16.82 20.84 4.58
N PRO A 360 -17.42 21.78 3.81
CA PRO A 360 -18.34 22.77 4.35
C PRO A 360 -19.47 22.16 5.19
N ALA A 361 -19.87 22.84 6.26
CA ALA A 361 -20.87 22.33 7.21
C ALA A 361 -22.27 22.09 6.59
N ASP A 362 -22.63 22.81 5.53
CA ASP A 362 -23.94 22.73 4.87
C ASP A 362 -24.10 21.50 3.97
N VAL A 363 -23.02 20.93 3.44
CA VAL A 363 -23.05 19.72 2.60
C VAL A 363 -22.90 18.40 3.38
N VAL A 364 -22.59 18.47 4.68
CA VAL A 364 -22.41 17.28 5.54
C VAL A 364 -23.60 16.30 5.53
N PRO A 365 -24.88 16.73 5.55
CA PRO A 365 -26.01 15.80 5.51
C PRO A 365 -26.08 14.99 4.21
N GLU A 366 -25.75 15.61 3.08
CA GLU A 366 -25.71 14.96 1.76
C GLU A 366 -24.50 14.02 1.66
N ALA A 367 -23.34 14.45 2.16
CA ALA A 367 -22.13 13.62 2.25
C ALA A 367 -22.36 12.32 3.03
N LEU A 368 -22.97 12.41 4.21
CA LEU A 368 -23.28 11.23 5.04
C LEU A 368 -24.35 10.33 4.39
N ALA A 369 -25.35 10.91 3.71
CA ALA A 369 -26.35 10.14 2.98
C ALA A 369 -25.74 9.34 1.83
N LEU A 370 -24.84 9.95 1.05
CA LEU A 370 -24.13 9.28 -0.03
C LEU A 370 -23.20 8.16 0.50
N LEU A 371 -22.43 8.43 1.55
CA LEU A 371 -21.55 7.41 2.15
C LEU A 371 -22.37 6.24 2.72
N ALA A 372 -23.56 6.49 3.27
CA ALA A 372 -24.48 5.45 3.72
C ALA A 372 -25.08 4.62 2.56
N GLU A 373 -25.47 5.25 1.44
CA GLU A 373 -25.90 4.54 0.22
C GLU A 373 -24.79 3.62 -0.33
N ARG A 374 -23.53 4.03 -0.16
CA ARG A 374 -22.33 3.30 -0.58
C ARG A 374 -21.80 2.31 0.46
N GLU A 375 -22.55 2.06 1.53
CA GLU A 375 -22.20 1.13 2.61
C GLU A 375 -20.86 1.46 3.32
N VAL A 376 -20.49 2.74 3.38
CA VAL A 376 -19.33 3.27 4.10
C VAL A 376 -19.78 3.86 5.45
N PRO A 377 -19.53 3.18 6.59
CA PRO A 377 -19.89 3.72 7.89
C PRO A 377 -19.09 5.01 8.15
N SER A 378 -19.82 6.09 8.40
CA SER A 378 -19.27 7.44 8.49
C SER A 378 -20.01 8.31 9.49
N TRP A 379 -19.31 9.28 10.07
CA TRP A 379 -19.83 10.16 11.12
C TRP A 379 -19.01 11.46 11.21
N ILE A 380 -19.57 12.49 11.85
CA ILE A 380 -18.81 13.70 12.18
C ILE A 380 -17.88 13.38 13.36
N VAL A 381 -16.57 13.51 13.14
CA VAL A 381 -15.55 13.31 14.18
C VAL A 381 -15.03 14.63 14.76
N GLY A 382 -15.21 15.75 14.08
CA GLY A 382 -14.72 17.04 14.55
C GLY A 382 -14.97 18.21 13.62
N GLU A 383 -14.30 19.33 13.90
CA GLU A 383 -14.42 20.59 13.18
C GLU A 383 -13.05 21.29 13.01
N ILE A 384 -12.97 22.19 12.04
CA ILE A 384 -11.81 23.05 11.79
C ILE A 384 -12.05 24.43 12.41
N GLY A 385 -11.22 24.79 13.38
CA GLY A 385 -11.20 26.11 14.00
C GLY A 385 -9.95 26.92 13.62
N ALA A 386 -9.94 28.20 13.96
CA ALA A 386 -8.69 28.96 14.02
C ALA A 386 -7.81 28.48 15.18
N VAL A 387 -6.49 28.65 15.06
CA VAL A 387 -5.60 28.61 16.24
C VAL A 387 -6.10 29.66 17.23
N ALA A 388 -6.46 29.22 18.44
CA ALA A 388 -6.74 30.14 19.53
C ALA A 388 -5.41 30.70 20.06
N ASP A 389 -5.30 32.02 20.22
CA ASP A 389 -4.22 32.63 21.01
C ASP A 389 -4.29 32.03 22.43
N GLU A 390 -3.29 31.22 22.81
CA GLU A 390 -3.19 30.65 24.16
C GLU A 390 -2.77 31.72 25.19
N THR A 391 -3.63 32.70 25.45
CA THR A 391 -3.58 33.46 26.71
C THR A 391 -4.02 32.54 27.83
N TYR A 392 -3.11 31.71 28.34
CA TYR A 392 -3.26 30.94 29.57
C TYR A 392 -3.64 31.88 30.74
N PRO A 393 -4.86 31.79 31.31
CA PRO A 393 -5.11 32.28 32.65
C PRO A 393 -4.50 31.26 33.62
N GLY A 394 -3.74 31.71 34.62
CA GLY A 394 -2.95 30.82 35.48
C GLY A 394 -3.76 29.69 36.12
N GLY A 395 -3.38 28.45 35.81
CA GLY A 395 -3.79 27.22 36.49
C GLY A 395 -2.56 26.45 36.96
N GLU A 396 -2.62 25.85 38.15
CA GLU A 396 -1.46 25.22 38.79
C GLU A 396 -0.94 23.98 38.03
N PRO A 397 0.37 23.64 38.17
CA PRO A 397 0.97 22.53 37.43
C PRO A 397 0.58 21.16 38.02
N GLY A 398 -0.56 20.63 37.57
CA GLY A 398 -1.01 19.28 37.89
C GLY A 398 -1.98 18.72 36.84
N GLU A 399 -1.69 17.50 36.38
CA GLU A 399 -2.60 16.61 35.62
C GLU A 399 -3.23 17.17 34.32
N GLY A 400 -2.56 16.91 33.17
CA GLY A 400 -3.14 17.24 31.86
C GLY A 400 -2.14 17.32 30.70
N ARG A 401 -1.32 16.29 30.48
CA ARG A 401 -0.52 16.22 29.24
C ARG A 401 -1.42 15.85 28.07
N ALA A 402 -1.86 16.86 27.30
CA ALA A 402 -2.32 16.65 25.94
C ALA A 402 -1.22 15.97 25.11
N ALA A 403 -1.60 15.05 24.23
CA ALA A 403 -0.70 14.39 23.29
C ALA A 403 -0.09 15.41 22.31
N ARG A 404 1.08 15.96 22.66
CA ARG A 404 1.89 16.77 21.75
C ARG A 404 2.67 15.83 20.85
N VAL A 405 2.11 15.49 19.68
CA VAL A 405 2.88 14.89 18.59
C VAL A 405 3.97 15.90 18.22
N ARG A 406 5.23 15.54 18.48
CA ARG A 406 6.35 16.34 17.99
C ARG A 406 6.46 16.14 16.49
N GLU A 407 6.29 17.23 15.75
CA GLU A 407 6.76 17.29 14.37
C GLU A 407 8.26 16.95 14.38
N THR A 408 8.65 15.90 13.66
CA THR A 408 10.06 15.64 13.35
C THR A 408 10.48 16.68 12.32
N ALA A 409 10.81 17.88 12.80
CA ALA A 409 11.38 18.93 11.98
C ALA A 409 12.66 18.41 11.33
N GLU A 410 12.62 18.20 10.01
CA GLU A 410 13.82 18.08 9.22
C GLU A 410 14.66 19.36 9.44
N ALA A 411 15.94 19.19 9.75
CA ALA A 411 16.76 20.28 10.24
C ALA A 411 17.04 21.31 9.13
N GLY A 412 16.28 22.42 9.11
CA GLY A 412 16.43 23.44 8.06
C GLY A 412 15.87 24.84 8.36
N GLU A 413 14.64 24.96 8.86
CA GLU A 413 13.93 26.25 8.82
C GLU A 413 13.73 26.94 10.19
N PRO A 414 14.27 28.17 10.38
CA PRO A 414 14.03 28.98 11.58
C PRO A 414 12.66 29.68 11.49
N GLY A 415 11.59 28.99 11.88
CA GLY A 415 10.25 29.58 11.91
C GLY A 415 9.05 28.65 12.10
N ALA A 416 9.27 27.34 12.28
CA ALA A 416 8.17 26.38 12.44
C ALA A 416 7.27 26.71 13.64
N ASP A 417 6.00 27.00 13.34
CA ASP A 417 4.93 27.23 14.31
C ASP A 417 4.71 25.94 15.13
N ALA A 418 5.02 25.99 16.42
CA ALA A 418 5.00 24.83 17.32
C ALA A 418 3.58 24.37 17.72
N THR A 419 2.55 24.91 17.09
CA THR A 419 1.14 24.64 17.39
C THR A 419 0.63 23.41 16.64
N PRO A 420 0.16 22.35 17.32
CA PRO A 420 -0.33 21.15 16.64
C PRO A 420 -1.62 21.43 15.86
N ARG A 421 -1.58 21.24 14.53
CA ARG A 421 -2.71 21.51 13.62
C ARG A 421 -3.85 20.48 13.69
N ALA A 422 -3.69 19.42 14.45
CA ALA A 422 -4.76 18.49 14.79
C ALA A 422 -4.63 18.03 16.24
N ARG A 423 -5.76 17.92 16.95
CA ARG A 423 -5.81 17.45 18.34
C ARG A 423 -7.06 16.61 18.60
N LEU A 424 -6.90 15.55 19.39
CA LEU A 424 -8.00 14.74 19.88
C LEU A 424 -8.39 15.20 21.29
N VAL A 425 -9.68 15.44 21.53
CA VAL A 425 -10.29 15.82 22.81
C VAL A 425 -11.26 14.73 23.30
N GLY A 426 -11.91 14.93 24.44
CA GLY A 426 -12.87 13.97 25.00
C GLY A 426 -12.25 12.63 25.40
N ARG A 427 -13.10 11.60 25.53
CA ARG A 427 -12.73 10.20 25.78
C ARG A 427 -13.59 9.30 24.91
N HIS A 428 -13.09 8.12 24.54
CA HIS A 428 -13.91 7.15 23.81
C HIS A 428 -15.11 6.68 24.65
N PRO A 429 -16.23 6.31 24.01
CA PRO A 429 -17.27 5.52 24.65
C PRO A 429 -16.70 4.24 25.27
N ALA A 430 -17.34 3.77 26.34
CA ALA A 430 -16.97 2.56 27.08
C ALA A 430 -17.50 1.29 26.41
#